data_AF-A0A1H4CZT4-F1
#
_entry.id   AF-A0A1H4CZT4-F1
#
_cell.length_a   1.000
_cell.length_b   1.000
_cell.length_c   1.000
_cell.angle_alpha   90.00
_cell.angle_beta   90.00
_cell.angle_gamma   90.00
#
_symmetry.space_group_name_H-M   'P 1'
#
loop_
_entity.id
_entity.type
_entity.pdbx_description
1 polymer ?
#
loop_
_entity_poly.entity_id
_entity_poly.type
_entity_poly.pdbx_seq_one_letter_code
_entity_poly.pdbx_strand_id
1 'polypeptide(L)'
;MITVIDSHASRVFTMNPWPQLIFLAANGKLTITEYVSHLAGKYKKEIPSDLDNTVLSMIELLLKDKIIGLSTVPREPDPANNLPIK
;
A
#
# COMPACT_ATOMS: atom_id res chain seq x y z
N MET A 1 -2.75 13.07 6.68
CA MET A 1 -3.72 12.11 7.22
C MET A 1 -4.57 11.63 6.07
N ILE A 2 -4.55 10.33 5.75
CA ILE A 2 -5.45 9.75 4.74
C ILE A 2 -6.57 9.02 5.47
N THR A 3 -7.80 9.39 5.13
CA THR A 3 -9.01 8.70 5.60
C THR A 3 -9.45 7.74 4.50
N VAL A 4 -9.49 6.45 4.81
CA VAL A 4 -9.99 5.41 3.88
C VAL A 4 -11.43 5.10 4.26
N ILE A 5 -12.29 5.06 3.25
CA ILE A 5 -13.71 4.71 3.38
C ILE A 5 -13.94 3.45 2.54
N ASP A 6 -14.11 2.33 3.22
CA ASP A 6 -14.43 1.05 2.58
C ASP A 6 -15.95 0.93 2.40
N SER A 7 -16.39 0.78 1.14
CA SER A 7 -17.81 0.59 0.79
C SER A 7 -18.30 -0.84 1.02
N HIS A 8 -17.40 -1.81 1.14
CA HIS A 8 -17.72 -3.22 1.40
C HIS A 8 -17.89 -3.53 2.88
N ALA A 9 -17.15 -2.84 3.74
CA ALA A 9 -17.36 -2.83 5.17
C ALA A 9 -17.30 -1.38 5.63
N SER A 10 -18.47 -0.73 5.82
CA SER A 10 -18.58 0.68 6.22
C SER A 10 -17.74 0.98 7.47
N ARG A 11 -16.47 1.33 7.25
CA ARG A 11 -15.42 1.48 8.25
C ARG A 11 -14.60 2.68 7.84
N VAL A 12 -14.43 3.59 8.79
CA VAL A 12 -13.53 4.73 8.67
C VAL A 12 -12.37 4.47 9.61
N PHE A 13 -11.16 4.39 9.08
CA PHE A 13 -9.96 4.24 9.90
C PHE A 13 -8.85 5.18 9.44
N THR A 14 -8.06 5.63 10.41
CA THR A 14 -6.87 6.44 10.15
C THR A 14 -5.71 5.50 9.87
N MET A 15 -5.11 5.63 8.70
CA MET A 15 -3.98 4.79 8.32
C MET A 15 -2.70 5.29 8.99
N ASN A 16 -1.96 4.38 9.62
CA ASN A 16 -0.63 4.68 10.13
C ASN A 16 0.33 5.05 8.97
N PRO A 17 1.40 5.83 9.22
CA PRO A 17 2.28 6.34 8.15
C PRO A 17 2.88 5.25 7.24
N TRP A 18 3.22 4.09 7.80
CA TRP A 18 3.80 2.97 7.06
C TRP A 18 2.82 2.31 6.09
N PRO A 19 1.65 1.81 6.52
CA PRO A 19 0.63 1.31 5.59
C PRO A 19 0.19 2.39 4.59
N GLN A 20 0.18 3.67 4.98
CA GLN A 20 -0.15 4.78 4.07
C GLN A 20 0.83 4.89 2.90
N LEU A 21 2.12 4.76 3.15
CA LEU A 21 3.15 4.77 2.10
C LEU A 21 3.00 3.61 1.13
N ILE A 22 2.61 2.44 1.65
CA ILE A 22 2.41 1.22 0.86
C ILE A 22 1.15 1.37 0.00
N PHE A 23 0.05 1.84 0.60
CA PHE A 23 -1.19 2.10 -0.12
C PHE A 23 -1.00 3.08 -1.28
N LEU A 24 -0.31 4.20 -1.05
CA LEU A 24 -0.03 5.19 -2.09
C LEU A 24 0.88 4.65 -3.20
N ALA A 25 1.71 3.67 -2.89
CA ALA A 25 2.60 3.04 -3.87
C ALA A 25 1.95 1.86 -4.61
N ALA A 26 0.80 1.36 -4.16
CA ALA A 26 0.08 0.24 -4.75
C ALA A 26 -0.68 0.66 -6.03
N ASN A 27 0.07 1.14 -7.02
CA ASN A 27 -0.44 1.58 -8.33
C ASN A 27 -0.42 0.48 -9.41
N GLY A 28 -0.08 -0.75 -9.01
CA GLY A 28 0.04 -1.94 -9.87
C GLY A 28 1.14 -1.88 -10.93
N LYS A 29 2.13 -0.99 -10.77
CA LYS A 29 3.31 -0.87 -11.65
C LYS A 29 4.56 -1.55 -11.10
N LEU A 30 4.65 -1.71 -9.77
CA LEU A 30 5.80 -2.31 -9.10
C LEU A 30 5.41 -3.64 -8.47
N THR A 31 6.30 -4.63 -8.59
CA THR A 31 6.27 -5.83 -7.77
C THR A 31 6.67 -5.50 -6.32
N ILE A 32 6.38 -6.42 -5.40
CA ILE A 32 6.76 -6.26 -3.98
C ILE A 32 8.28 -6.07 -3.85
N THR A 33 9.07 -6.89 -4.57
CA THR A 33 10.54 -6.82 -4.53
C THR A 33 11.07 -5.50 -5.06
N GLU A 34 10.52 -5.00 -6.18
CA GLU A 34 10.90 -3.70 -6.74
C GLU A 34 10.51 -2.56 -5.81
N TYR A 35 9.35 -2.65 -5.16
CA TYR A 35 8.90 -1.67 -4.19
C TYR A 35 9.81 -1.62 -2.95
N VAL A 36 10.18 -2.78 -2.41
CA VAL A 36 11.14 -2.89 -1.30
C VAL A 36 12.49 -2.29 -1.69
N SER A 37 12.99 -2.63 -2.88
CA SER A 37 14.25 -2.09 -3.42
C SER A 37 14.19 -0.56 -3.59
N HIS A 38 13.06 -0.06 -4.10
CA HIS A 38 12.81 1.37 -4.24
C HIS A 38 12.73 2.10 -2.89
N LEU A 39 12.14 1.47 -1.86
CA LEU A 39 12.13 2.00 -0.50
C LEU A 39 13.53 2.00 0.12
N ALA A 40 14.27 0.90 -0.02
CA ALA A 40 15.65 0.78 0.45
C ALA A 40 16.53 1.87 -0.16
N GLY A 41 16.37 2.18 -1.45
CA GLY A 41 17.09 3.25 -2.13
C GLY A 41 16.81 4.67 -1.60
N LYS A 42 15.75 4.88 -0.81
CA LYS A 42 15.48 6.16 -0.15
C LYS A 42 16.25 6.35 1.16
N TYR A 43 16.81 5.29 1.72
CA TYR A 43 17.64 5.38 2.92
C TYR A 43 19.04 5.90 2.54
N LYS A 44 19.43 7.03 3.15
CA LYS A 44 20.73 7.68 2.89
C LYS A 44 21.91 7.07 3.66
N LYS A 45 21.62 6.20 4.63
CA LYS A 45 22.63 5.67 5.56
C LYS A 45 22.52 4.16 5.64
N GLU A 46 21.77 3.67 6.62
CA GLU A 46 21.64 2.26 6.91
C GLU A 46 20.21 1.85 6.60
N ILE A 47 20.08 0.81 5.77
CA ILE A 47 18.80 0.20 5.46
C ILE A 47 18.48 -0.73 6.63
N PRO A 48 17.31 -0.63 7.27
CA PRO A 48 16.91 -1.56 8.32
C PRO A 48 16.94 -3.00 7.80
N SER A 49 17.57 -3.91 8.54
CA SER A 49 17.69 -5.32 8.14
C SER A 49 16.35 -6.06 8.12
N ASP A 50 15.34 -5.50 8.79
CA ASP A 50 13.97 -5.99 8.87
C ASP A 50 12.99 -5.21 7.97
N LEU A 51 13.49 -4.33 7.10
CA LEU A 51 12.65 -3.51 6.21
C LEU A 51 11.73 -4.39 5.36
N ASP A 52 12.27 -5.46 4.78
CA ASP A 52 11.54 -6.40 3.92
C ASP A 52 10.39 -7.04 4.68
N ASN A 53 10.65 -7.54 5.89
CA ASN A 53 9.65 -8.17 6.76
C ASN A 53 8.58 -7.17 7.19
N THR A 54 8.96 -5.92 7.47
CA THR A 54 8.05 -4.84 7.83
C THR A 54 7.13 -4.49 6.65
N VAL A 55 7.69 -4.36 5.44
CA VAL A 55 6.89 -4.06 4.24
C VAL A 55 5.93 -5.20 3.93
N LEU A 56 6.40 -6.46 3.99
CA LEU A 56 5.57 -7.64 3.75
C LEU A 56 4.41 -7.74 4.75
N SER A 57 4.68 -7.59 6.05
CA SER A 57 3.63 -7.67 7.09
C SER A 57 2.60 -6.55 6.97
N MET A 58 3.00 -5.34 6.54
CA MET A 58 2.04 -4.27 6.26
C MET A 58 1.23 -4.53 4.97
N ILE A 59 1.83 -5.09 3.92
CA ILE A 59 1.11 -5.51 2.71
C ILE A 59 0.08 -6.58 3.06
N GLU A 60 0.44 -7.58 3.86
CA GLU A 60 -0.47 -8.63 4.33
C GLU A 60 -1.66 -8.05 5.12
N LEU A 61 -1.40 -7.06 5.98
CA LEU A 61 -2.46 -6.36 6.72
C LEU A 61 -3.45 -5.69 5.75
N LEU A 62 -2.95 -4.93 4.77
CA LEU A 62 -3.79 -4.23 3.79
C LEU A 62 -4.55 -5.21 2.87
N LEU A 63 -3.95 -6.36 2.53
CA LEU A 63 -4.60 -7.43 1.78
C LEU A 63 -5.72 -8.09 2.59
N LYS A 64 -5.48 -8.38 3.87
CA LYS A 64 -6.46 -8.96 4.78
C LYS A 64 -7.67 -8.05 4.96
N ASP A 65 -7.42 -6.75 5.05
CA ASP A 65 -8.45 -5.72 5.15
C ASP A 65 -9.08 -5.38 3.79
N LYS A 66 -8.66 -6.04 2.69
CA LYS A 66 -9.15 -5.84 1.31
C LYS A 66 -9.01 -4.41 0.79
N ILE A 67 -8.05 -3.67 1.34
CA ILE A 67 -7.74 -2.28 0.94
C ILE A 67 -6.94 -2.27 -0.37
N ILE A 68 -6.06 -3.26 -0.55
CA ILE A 68 -5.27 -3.47 -1.77
C ILE A 68 -5.48 -4.89 -2.30
N GLY A 69 -5.11 -5.13 -3.55
CA GLY A 69 -5.10 -6.44 -4.18
C GLY A 69 -3.79 -6.69 -4.92
N LEU A 70 -3.43 -7.96 -5.08
CA LEU A 70 -2.30 -8.36 -5.93
C LEU A 70 -2.78 -8.77 -7.31
N SER A 71 -1.95 -8.48 -8.32
CA SER A 71 -2.19 -8.88 -9.70
C SER A 71 -0.91 -9.49 -10.25
N THR A 72 -1.03 -10.54 -11.06
CA THR A 72 0.09 -11.16 -11.78
C THR A 72 0.45 -10.41 -13.06
N VAL A 73 -0.40 -9.46 -13.47
CA VAL A 73 -0.20 -8.58 -14.62
C VAL A 73 -0.26 -7.11 -14.18
N PRO A 74 0.48 -6.19 -14.82
CA PRO A 74 0.37 -4.77 -14.54
C PRO A 74 -1.08 -4.29 -14.70
N ARG A 75 -1.57 -3.54 -13.72
CA ARG A 75 -2.96 -3.06 -13.70
C ARG A 75 -3.02 -1.71 -13.01
N GLU A 76 -3.77 -0.76 -13.57
CA GLU A 76 -4.01 0.50 -12.90
C GLU A 76 -5.18 0.39 -11.90
N PRO A 77 -5.14 1.15 -10.77
CA PRO A 77 -6.26 1.25 -9.85
C PRO A 77 -7.53 1.73 -10.56
N ASP A 78 -8.69 1.26 -10.10
CA ASP A 78 -9.97 1.66 -10.68
C ASP A 78 -10.15 3.20 -10.59
N PRO A 79 -10.33 3.91 -11.73
CA PRO A 79 -10.50 5.36 -11.74
C PRO A 79 -11.69 5.84 -10.90
N ALA A 80 -12.72 5.00 -10.70
CA ALA A 80 -13.89 5.35 -9.91
C ALA A 80 -13.53 5.67 -8.44
N ASN A 81 -12.44 5.10 -7.91
CA ASN A 81 -11.96 5.35 -6.55
C ASN A 81 -11.36 6.75 -6.36
N ASN A 82 -11.12 7.50 -7.44
CA ASN A 82 -10.63 8.88 -7.38
C ASN A 82 -11.77 9.91 -7.32
N LEU A 83 -13.02 9.47 -7.47
CA LEU A 83 -14.17 10.37 -7.42
C LEU A 83 -14.54 10.70 -5.97
N PRO A 84 -15.05 11.90 -5.71
CA PRO A 84 -15.59 12.23 -4.39
C PRO A 84 -16.75 11.28 -4.05
N ILE A 85 -16.86 10.97 -2.76
CA ILE A 85 -17.95 10.16 -2.23
C ILE A 85 -19.26 10.91 -2.47
N LYS A 86 -20.21 10.24 -3.11
CA LYS A 86 -21.56 10.77 -3.36
C LYS A 86 -22.44 10.64 -2.12
#